data_AF-A0A1Q5M105-F1
#
_entry.id   AF-A0A1Q5M105-F1
#
_cell.length_a   1.000
_cell.length_b   1.000
_cell.length_c   1.000
_cell.angle_alpha   90.00
_cell.angle_beta   90.00
_cell.angle_gamma   90.00
#
_symmetry.space_group_name_H-M   'P 1'
#
loop_
_entity.id
_entity.type
_entity.pdbx_description
1 polymer ?
#
loop_
_entity_poly.entity_id
_entity_poly.type
_entity_poly.pdbx_seq_one_letter_code
_entity_poly.pdbx_strand_id
1 'polypeptide(L)' 'MLVLPDRDAAEEAAEELGERFGITEEPQLVRDALAGEDDAEDAQWLVVVEDPDGRLAARELDEFAAQWDGWREEP' A
#
# COMPACT_ATOMS: atom_id res chain seq x y z
N MET A 1 0.89 1.70 -6.72
CA MET A 1 1.53 1.25 -5.46
C MET A 1 0.96 2.10 -4.33
N LEU A 2 0.73 1.54 -3.14
CA LEU A 2 0.43 2.34 -1.95
C LEU A 2 1.64 2.33 -1.02
N VAL A 3 1.90 3.44 -0.35
CA VAL A 3 2.99 3.59 0.62
C VAL A 3 2.37 3.88 1.98
N LEU A 4 2.74 3.07 2.97
CA LEU A 4 2.15 3.07 4.29
C LEU A 4 3.24 3.20 5.37
N PRO A 5 2.92 3.85 6.50
CA PRO A 5 3.92 4.21 7.52
C PRO A 5 4.44 2.98 8.28
N ASP A 6 3.62 1.95 8.46
CA ASP A 6 3.93 0.80 9.31
C ASP A 6 3.46 -0.52 8.69
N ARG A 7 4.04 -1.62 9.18
CA ARG A 7 3.72 -2.96 8.72
C ARG A 7 2.27 -3.35 8.98
N ASP A 8 1.78 -3.11 10.21
CA ASP A 8 0.41 -3.44 10.60
C ASP A 8 -0.60 -2.75 9.67
N ALA A 9 -0.39 -1.45 9.40
CA ALA A 9 -1.22 -0.70 8.46
C ALA A 9 -1.19 -1.32 7.06
N ALA A 10 -0.03 -1.83 6.62
CA ALA A 10 0.10 -2.47 5.31
C ALA A 10 -0.56 -3.84 5.22
N GLU A 11 -0.47 -4.65 6.28
CA GLU A 11 -1.16 -5.93 6.36
C GLU A 11 -2.69 -5.73 6.37
N GLU A 12 -3.21 -4.85 7.24
CA GLU A 12 -4.65 -4.57 7.29
C GLU A 12 -5.17 -3.92 6.00
N ALA A 13 -4.41 -2.97 5.42
CA ALA A 13 -4.79 -2.35 4.16
C ALA A 13 -4.84 -3.35 3.01
N ALA A 14 -3.96 -4.35 2.97
CA ALA A 14 -3.95 -5.39 1.94
C ALA A 14 -5.18 -6.30 2.02
N GLU A 15 -5.60 -6.68 3.24
CA GLU A 15 -6.84 -7.44 3.46
C GLU A 15 -8.06 -6.63 3.02
N GLU A 16 -8.18 -5.39 3.50
CA GLU A 16 -9.29 -4.49 3.15
C GLU A 16 -9.34 -4.16 1.65
N LEU A 17 -8.18 -4.07 1.00
CA LEU A 17 -8.10 -3.89 -0.46
C LEU A 17 -8.80 -5.04 -1.19
N GLY A 18 -8.50 -6.29 -0.80
CA GLY A 18 -9.11 -7.48 -1.36
C GLY A 18 -10.63 -7.50 -1.16
N GLU A 19 -11.11 -7.20 0.04
CA GLU A 19 -12.53 -7.19 0.37
C GLU A 19 -13.30 -6.05 -0.31
N ARG A 20 -12.74 -4.84 -0.32
CA ARG A 20 -13.42 -3.64 -0.80
C ARG A 20 -13.38 -3.48 -2.31
N PHE A 21 -12.26 -3.83 -2.95
CA PHE A 21 -12.06 -3.66 -4.38
C PHE A 21 -12.17 -4.96 -5.17
N GLY A 22 -12.33 -6.11 -4.50
CA GLY A 22 -12.52 -7.41 -5.16
C GLY A 22 -11.30 -7.83 -5.96
N ILE A 23 -10.10 -7.52 -5.46
CA ILE A 23 -8.84 -7.85 -6.10
C ILE A 23 -8.66 -9.36 -6.01
N THR A 24 -8.50 -10.01 -7.15
CA THR A 24 -8.34 -11.47 -7.22
C THR A 24 -6.94 -11.94 -6.85
N GLU A 25 -5.96 -11.04 -6.91
CA GLU A 25 -4.58 -11.30 -6.56
C GLU A 25 -4.27 -10.67 -5.21
N GLU A 26 -3.59 -11.41 -4.33
CA GLU A 26 -3.16 -10.90 -3.03
C GLU A 26 -2.12 -9.78 -3.22
N PRO A 27 -2.32 -8.58 -2.64
CA PRO A 27 -1.37 -7.49 -2.75
C PRO A 27 0.01 -7.88 -2.19
N GLN A 28 1.09 -7.50 -2.89
CA GLN A 28 2.43 -7.80 -2.42
C GLN A 28 2.91 -6.73 -1.44
N LEU A 29 3.45 -7.14 -0.30
CA LEU A 29 4.03 -6.27 0.71
C LEU A 29 5.55 -6.19 0.56
N VAL A 30 6.08 -5.01 0.31
CA VAL A 30 7.52 -4.76 0.18
C VAL A 30 7.95 -3.76 1.25
N ARG A 31 8.91 -4.16 2.09
CA ARG A 31 9.54 -3.24 3.04
C ARG A 31 10.61 -2.42 2.32
N ASP A 32 10.49 -1.10 2.37
CA ASP A 32 11.47 -0.17 1.84
C ASP A 32 12.13 0.59 3.00
N ALA A 33 13.44 0.41 3.15
CA ALA A 33 14.20 1.07 4.21
C ALA A 33 14.61 2.46 3.72
N LEU A 34 14.17 3.50 4.44
CA LEU A 34 14.48 4.87 4.08
C LEU A 34 15.99 5.13 4.22
N ALA A 35 16.59 5.77 3.22
CA ALA A 35 18.04 5.95 3.18
C ALA A 35 18.49 7.08 4.12
N GLY A 36 19.08 6.71 5.26
CA GLY A 36 19.58 7.61 6.31
C GLY A 36 18.46 7.93 7.29
N GLU A 37 18.45 7.47 8.54
CA GLU A 37 19.53 7.39 9.52
C GLU A 37 19.46 6.06 10.31
N ASP A 38 20.50 5.73 11.06
CA ASP A 38 20.89 4.41 11.61
C ASP A 38 19.91 3.67 12.56
N ASP A 39 18.62 3.99 12.61
CA ASP A 39 17.63 3.20 13.37
C ASP A 39 16.83 2.31 12.41
N ALA A 40 16.86 0.99 12.66
CA ALA A 40 16.08 -0.01 11.93
C ALA A 40 14.55 0.18 12.01
N GLU A 41 14.12 1.24 12.71
CA GLU A 41 12.75 1.62 13.04
C GLU A 41 12.08 2.45 11.93
N ASP A 42 12.84 3.18 11.10
CA ASP A 42 12.27 3.98 10.01
C ASP A 42 12.24 3.18 8.69
N ALA A 43 11.14 2.49 8.43
CA ALA A 43 10.91 1.78 7.19
C ALA A 43 9.46 1.99 6.74
N GLN A 44 9.28 2.27 5.46
CA GLN A 44 7.97 2.34 4.84
C GLN A 44 7.59 0.98 4.26
N TRP A 45 6.29 0.74 4.16
CA TRP A 45 5.75 -0.48 3.58
C TRP A 45 4.98 -0.17 2.31
N LEU A 46 5.37 -0.81 1.22
CA LEU A 46 4.76 -0.68 -0.09
C LEU A 46 3.75 -1.81 -0.28
N VAL A 47 2.52 -1.45 -0.61
CA VAL A 47 1.48 -2.38 -1.05
C VAL A 47 1.38 -2.30 -2.57
N VAL A 48 1.85 -3.33 -3.25
CA VAL A 48 1.80 -3.44 -4.70
C VAL A 48 0.50 -4.12 -5.08
N VAL A 49 -0.37 -3.37 -5.75
CA VAL A 49 -1.66 -3.84 -6.25
C VAL A 49 -1.56 -3.96 -7.77
N GLU A 50 -1.77 -5.17 -8.29
CA GLU A 50 -1.85 -5.42 -9.72
C GLU A 50 -3.27 -5.17 -10.23
N ASP A 51 -3.39 -4.31 -11.23
CA ASP A 51 -4.67 -3.98 -11.87
C ASP A 51 -4.53 -4.04 -13.40
N PRO A 52 -4.35 -5.25 -13.97
CA PRO A 52 -4.13 -5.41 -15.41
C PRO A 52 -5.32 -4.95 -16.26
N ASP A 53 -6.53 -4.95 -15.68
CA ASP A 53 -7.77 -4.53 -16.34
C ASP A 53 -8.04 -3.02 -16.18
N GLY A 54 -7.26 -2.28 -15.39
CA GLY A 54 -7.49 -0.86 -15.14
C GLY A 54 -8.81 -0.58 -14.41
N ARG A 55 -9.28 -1.51 -13.57
CA ARG A 55 -10.56 -1.43 -12.86
C ARG A 55 -10.49 -0.54 -11.61
N LEU A 56 -9.30 -0.34 -11.05
CA LEU A 56 -9.12 0.44 -9.83
C LEU A 56 -9.01 1.93 -10.16
N ALA A 57 -9.95 2.73 -9.66
CA ALA A 57 -9.87 4.17 -9.82
C ALA A 57 -8.73 4.74 -8.97
N ALA A 58 -7.80 5.46 -9.61
CA ALA A 58 -6.67 6.08 -8.92
C ALA A 58 -7.09 6.98 -7.75
N ARG A 59 -8.23 7.68 -7.89
CA ARG A 59 -8.80 8.51 -6.83
C ARG A 59 -9.28 7.68 -5.64
N GLU A 60 -9.94 6.55 -5.88
CA GLU A 60 -10.43 5.69 -4.78
C GLU A 60 -9.26 5.06 -4.03
N LEU A 61 -8.18 4.70 -4.72
CA LEU A 61 -6.95 4.21 -4.11
C LEU A 61 -6.23 5.30 -3.28
N ASP A 62 -6.25 6.55 -3.76
CA ASP A 62 -5.69 7.70 -3.04
C ASP A 62 -6.48 7.97 -1.74
N GLU A 63 -7.81 8.05 -1.84
CA GLU A 63 -8.70 8.18 -0.69
C GLU A 63 -8.56 6.99 0.26
N PHE A 64 -8.32 5.78 -0.27
CA PHE A 64 -8.11 4.59 0.53
C PHE A 64 -6.80 4.65 1.33
N ALA A 65 -5.68 4.98 0.68
CA ALA A 65 -4.37 5.08 1.33
C ALA A 65 -4.34 6.15 2.43
N ALA A 66 -5.03 7.27 2.20
CA ALA A 66 -5.15 8.34 3.18
C ALA A 66 -5.85 7.91 4.50
N GLN A 67 -6.68 6.86 4.49
CA GLN A 67 -7.27 6.30 5.71
C GLN A 67 -6.22 5.64 6.63
N TRP A 68 -5.08 5.26 6.05
CA TRP A 68 -3.98 4.56 6.71
C TRP A 68 -2.76 5.48 6.92
N ASP A 69 -2.96 6.80 6.89
CA ASP A 69 -1.88 7.81 6.93
C ASP A 69 -0.84 7.65 5.80
N GLY A 70 -1.23 6.99 4.70
CA GLY A 70 -0.37 6.74 3.56
C GLY A 70 -0.76 7.50 2.31
N TRP A 71 -0.07 7.21 1.21
CA TRP A 71 -0.35 7.80 -0.10
C TRP A 71 -0.25 6.76 -1.22
N ARG A 72 -0.88 7.06 -2.36
CA ARG A 72 -0.72 6.28 -3.58
C ARG A 72 0.48 6.81 -4.36
N GLU A 73 1.38 5.91 -4.74
CA GLU A 73 2.51 6.19 -5.61
C GLU A 73 2.30 5.55 -6.99
N GLU A 74 2.67 6.29 -8.04
CA GLU A 74 2.70 5.79 -9.42
C GLU A 74 3.96 4.91 -9.59
N PRO A 75 3.81 3.65 -10.06
CA PRO A 75 4.95 2.78 -10.31
C PRO A 75 5.79 3.23 -11.52
#